data_AF-A0A8T3R994-F1
#
_entry.id   AF-A0A8T3R994-F1
#
_cell.length_a   1.000
_cell.length_b   1.000
_cell.length_c   1.000
_cell.angle_alpha   90.00
_cell.angle_beta   90.00
_cell.angle_gamma   90.00
#
_symmetry.space_group_name_H-M   'P 1'
#
loop_
_entity.id
_entity.type
_entity.pdbx_description
1 polymer ?
#
loop_
_entity_poly.entity_id
_entity_poly.type
_entity_poly.pdbx_seq_one_letter_code
_entity_poly.pdbx_strand_id
1 'polypeptide(L)' 'GGIALGVDRWAALLTDQTNIREVMAFPKTASGSDLMLDAPSPAEPAQLDELGLMLKPPVKG' A
#
# COMPACT_ATOMS: atom_id res chain seq x y z
N GLY A 1 -4.84 -17.33 -25.00
CA GLY A 1 -4.93 -17.62 -23.56
C GLY A 1 -3.68 -17.14 -22.88
N GLY A 2 -3.77 -16.70 -21.62
CA GLY A 2 -2.64 -16.20 -20.84
C GLY A 2 -2.73 -16.65 -19.37
N ILE A 3 -1.67 -16.40 -18.62
CA ILE A 3 -1.58 -16.71 -17.18
C ILE A 3 -0.94 -15.53 -16.44
N ALA A 4 -1.38 -15.27 -15.21
CA ALA A 4 -0.78 -14.29 -14.30
C ALA A 4 -0.27 -15.01 -13.04
N LEU A 5 1.01 -14.80 -12.71
CA LEU A 5 1.67 -15.42 -11.58
C LEU A 5 1.78 -14.42 -10.42
N GLY A 6 1.35 -14.81 -9.22
CA GLY A 6 1.59 -14.03 -8.00
C GLY A 6 3.03 -14.21 -7.52
N VAL A 7 3.96 -13.40 -8.04
CA VAL A 7 5.41 -13.53 -7.79
C VAL A 7 5.74 -13.50 -6.29
N ASP A 8 5.11 -12.63 -5.51
CA ASP A 8 5.37 -12.51 -4.06
C ASP A 8 5.04 -13.81 -3.32
N ARG A 9 3.95 -14.48 -3.71
CA ARG A 9 3.57 -15.76 -3.12
C ARG A 9 4.56 -16.85 -3.51
N TRP A 10 5.02 -16.86 -4.76
CA TRP A 10 6.03 -17.83 -5.19
C TRP A 10 7.37 -17.62 -4.51
N ALA A 11 7.84 -16.37 -4.42
CA ALA A 11 9.05 -16.03 -3.69
C ALA A 11 8.96 -16.50 -2.23
N ALA A 12 7.84 -16.21 -1.54
CA ALA A 12 7.63 -16.65 -0.17
C ALA A 12 7.72 -18.18 -0.02
N LEU A 13 7.05 -18.94 -0.90
CA LEU A 13 7.10 -20.41 -0.89
C LEU A 13 8.51 -20.95 -1.15
N LEU A 14 9.26 -20.36 -2.09
CA LEU A 14 10.64 -20.76 -2.40
C LEU A 14 11.61 -20.47 -1.25
N THR A 15 11.29 -19.50 -0.40
CA THR A 15 12.08 -19.12 0.78
C THR A 15 11.50 -19.62 2.11
N ASP A 16 10.54 -20.55 2.07
CA ASP A 16 9.82 -21.10 3.24
C ASP A 16 9.22 -20.04 4.18
N GLN A 17 8.73 -18.94 3.61
CA GLN A 17 8.08 -17.85 4.33
C GLN A 17 6.56 -18.01 4.29
N THR A 18 5.93 -17.87 5.45
CA THR A 18 4.47 -17.94 5.60
C THR A 18 3.78 -16.62 5.25
N ASN A 19 4.52 -15.51 5.31
CA ASN A 19 4.04 -14.17 5.00
C ASN A 19 4.83 -13.59 3.82
N ILE A 20 4.11 -13.06 2.83
CA ILE A 20 4.71 -12.41 1.65
C ILE A 20 5.53 -11.16 2.01
N ARG A 21 5.30 -10.56 3.18
CA ARG A 21 6.05 -9.38 3.63
C ARG A 21 7.55 -9.67 3.84
N GLU A 22 7.90 -10.92 4.13
CA GLU A 22 9.30 -11.34 4.35
C GLU A 22 10.12 -11.36 3.06
N VAL A 23 9.46 -11.31 1.90
CA VAL A 23 10.11 -11.27 0.57
C VAL A 23 9.91 -9.93 -0.16
N MET A 24 9.43 -8.90 0.55
CA MET A 24 9.30 -7.54 0.05
C MET A 24 10.33 -6.64 0.71
N ALA A 25 10.97 -5.75 -0.06
CA ALA A 25 11.93 -4.80 0.50
C ALA A 25 11.28 -3.77 1.44
N PHE A 26 10.08 -3.30 1.10
CA PHE A 26 9.34 -2.28 1.86
C PHE A 26 7.86 -2.69 2.01
N PRO A 27 7.55 -3.68 2.85
CA PRO A 27 6.19 -4.16 3.03
C PRO A 27 5.32 -3.12 3.75
N LYS A 28 4.03 -3.09 3.40
CA LYS A 28 3.02 -2.32 4.16
C LYS A 28 2.40 -3.18 5.25
N THR A 29 1.91 -2.58 6.33
CA THR A 29 1.19 -3.23 7.43
C THR A 29 -0.14 -3.85 6.96
N ALA A 30 -0.85 -4.56 7.86
CA ALA A 30 -2.14 -5.18 7.52
C ALA A 30 -3.23 -4.13 7.25
N SER A 31 -3.11 -2.94 7.83
CA SER A 31 -3.95 -1.78 7.51
C SER A 31 -3.48 -1.01 6.27
N GLY A 32 -2.41 -1.46 5.60
CA GLY A 32 -1.88 -0.84 4.38
C GLY A 32 -0.96 0.36 4.61
N SER A 33 -0.56 0.65 5.85
CA SER A 33 0.36 1.75 6.17
C SER A 33 1.82 1.35 5.98
N ASP A 34 2.67 2.32 5.64
CA ASP A 34 4.12 2.23 5.73
C ASP A 34 4.59 2.96 6.98
N LEU A 35 5.19 2.23 7.92
CA LEU A 35 5.68 2.82 9.17
C LEU A 35 7.06 3.47 9.03
N MET A 36 7.82 3.12 7.99
CA MET A 36 9.15 3.70 7.76
C MET A 36 9.04 5.09 7.11
N LEU A 37 8.05 5.25 6.22
CA LEU A 37 7.83 6.49 5.47
C LEU A 37 6.63 7.31 5.98
N ASP A 38 6.01 6.90 7.09
CA ASP A 38 4.79 7.50 7.63
C ASP A 38 3.69 7.70 6.56
N ALA A 39 3.44 6.65 5.77
CA ALA A 39 2.47 6.67 4.67
C ALA A 39 1.23 5.81 4.95
N PRO A 40 0.03 6.16 4.44
CA PRO A 40 -0.26 7.39 3.70
C PRO A 40 -0.16 8.63 4.59
N SER A 41 0.29 9.74 4.02
CA SER A 41 0.34 11.05 4.65
C SER A 41 -0.73 11.97 4.04
N PRO A 42 -1.20 12.99 4.78
CA PRO A 42 -2.05 14.03 4.20
C PRO A 42 -1.34 14.73 3.03
N ALA A 43 -2.09 15.03 1.97
CA ALA A 43 -1.60 15.89 0.88
C ALA A 43 -1.59 17.36 1.33
N GLU A 44 -0.70 18.16 0.75
CA GLU A 44 -0.68 19.60 1.03
C GLU A 44 -1.91 20.29 0.39
N PRO A 45 -2.48 21.34 1.02
CA PRO A 45 -3.62 22.06 0.46
C PRO A 45 -3.37 22.56 -0.98
N ALA A 46 -2.18 23.09 -1.24
CA ALA A 46 -1.81 23.57 -2.58
C ALA A 46 -1.85 22.47 -3.65
N GLN A 47 -1.48 21.22 -3.30
CA GLN A 47 -1.54 20.09 -4.22
C GLN A 47 -2.98 19.68 -4.53
N LEU A 48 -3.88 19.80 -3.55
CA LEU A 48 -5.31 19.54 -3.75
C LEU A 48 -5.94 20.62 -4.62
N ASP A 49 -5.61 21.89 -4.38
CA ASP A 49 -6.09 23.03 -5.16
C ASP A 49 -5.62 22.95 -6.62
N GLU A 50 -4.35 22.60 -6.86
CA GLU A 50 -3.80 22.41 -8.21
C GLU A 50 -4.56 21.32 -8.99
N LEU A 51 -4.96 20.25 -8.32
CA LEU A 51 -5.72 19.15 -8.93
C LEU A 51 -7.24 19.43 -8.99
N GLY A 52 -7.72 20.55 -8.42
CA GLY A 52 -9.14 20.87 -8.32
C GLY A 52 -9.93 19.89 -7.44
N LEU A 53 -9.26 19.29 -6.44
CA LEU A 53 -9.82 18.28 -5.55
C LEU A 53 -10.11 18.86 -4.17
N MET A 54 -11.13 18.31 -3.50
CA MET A 54 -11.41 18.60 -2.09
C MET A 54 -11.72 17.29 -1.35
N LEU A 55 -11.18 17.15 -0.14
CA LEU A 55 -11.48 16.00 0.70
C LEU A 55 -12.93 16.07 1.18
N LYS A 56 -13.68 14.98 0.99
CA LYS A 56 -15.03 14.86 1.52
C LYS A 56 -14.97 14.77 3.05
N PRO A 57 -15.78 15.57 3.79
CA PRO A 57 -15.85 15.43 5.24
C PRO A 57 -16.28 14.01 5.64
N PRO A 58 -15.78 13.49 6.77
CA PRO A 58 -16.13 12.15 7.22
C PRO A 58 -17.64 12.04 7.43
N VAL A 59 -18.22 10.92 7.01
CA VAL A 59 -19.64 10.62 7.27
C VAL A 59 -19.78 10.38 8.77
N LYS A 60 -20.49 11.27 9.47
CA LYS A 60 -20.92 11.00 10.85
C LYS A 60 -21.97 9.88 10.79
N GLY A 61 -21.67 8.75 11.42
CA GLY A 61 -22.63 7.69 11.67
C GLY A 61 -23.69 8.10 12.69
#